data_AF-A0A924MFT3-F1
#
_entry.id   AF-A0A924MFT3-F1
#
_cell.length_a   1.000
_cell.length_b   1.000
_cell.length_c   1.000
_cell.angle_alpha   90.00
_cell.angle_beta   90.00
_cell.angle_gamma   90.00
#
_symmetry.space_group_name_H-M   'P 1'
#
loop_
_entity.id
_entity.type
_entity.pdbx_description
1 polymer ?
#
loop_
_entity_poly.entity_id
_entity_poly.type
_entity_poly.pdbx_seq_one_letter_code
_entity_poly.pdbx_strand_id
1 'polypeptide(L)'
;LFAQFIIRSNGHQALYLGQDLPFESLGEVVNYYEPDFVFTVLTIANTDMKIEDTISKIIENTGNISLILAGAQIAINQLSDKPNTTYIKNIQEFIDQVTHLNHTAT
;
A
#
# COMPACT_ATOMS: atom_id res chain seq x y z
N LEU A 1 0.99 -7.04 -10.43
CA LEU A 1 0.44 -8.32 -10.94
C LEU A 1 0.47 -9.44 -9.91
N PHE A 2 1.62 -9.89 -9.40
CA PHE A 2 1.64 -11.00 -8.41
C PHE A 2 0.91 -10.67 -7.09
N ALA A 3 1.12 -9.47 -6.54
CA ALA A 3 0.38 -9.03 -5.35
C ALA A 3 -1.14 -9.00 -5.58
N GLN A 4 -1.58 -8.49 -6.73
CA GLN A 4 -2.99 -8.51 -7.12
C GLN A 4 -3.54 -9.93 -7.23
N PHE A 5 -2.75 -10.87 -7.76
CA PHE A 5 -3.13 -12.28 -7.78
C PHE A 5 -3.35 -12.83 -6.37
N ILE A 6 -2.42 -12.61 -5.44
CA ILE A 6 -2.54 -13.06 -4.05
C ILE A 6 -3.77 -12.45 -3.36
N ILE A 7 -3.99 -11.14 -3.52
CA ILE A 7 -5.15 -10.45 -2.93
C ILE A 7 -6.45 -11.07 -3.45
N ARG A 8 -6.56 -11.25 -4.77
CA ARG A 8 -7.76 -11.84 -5.39
C ARG A 8 -7.95 -13.31 -5.07
N SER A 9 -6.88 -14.09 -4.96
CA SER A 9 -6.97 -15.52 -4.59
C SER A 9 -7.44 -15.71 -3.14
N ASN A 10 -7.31 -14.68 -2.30
CA ASN A 10 -7.83 -14.66 -0.93
C ASN A 10 -9.25 -14.09 -0.84
N GLY A 11 -9.95 -13.86 -1.96
CA GLY A 11 -11.36 -13.46 -1.97
C GLY A 11 -11.61 -11.96 -1.95
N HIS A 12 -10.57 -11.12 -1.90
CA HIS A 12 -10.73 -9.67 -1.95
C HIS A 12 -10.94 -9.17 -3.38
N GLN A 13 -11.79 -8.14 -3.53
CA GLN A 13 -11.85 -7.35 -4.76
C GLN A 13 -10.66 -6.40 -4.82
N ALA A 14 -10.05 -6.26 -6.00
CA ALA A 14 -8.85 -5.45 -6.17
C ALA A 14 -8.90 -4.63 -7.46
N LEU A 15 -8.91 -3.30 -7.31
CA LEU A 15 -8.70 -2.35 -8.39
C LEU A 15 -7.19 -2.10 -8.56
N TYR A 16 -6.64 -2.47 -9.72
CA TYR A 16 -5.23 -2.23 -10.03
C TYR A 16 -5.07 -0.97 -10.87
N LEU A 17 -4.36 0.01 -10.32
CA LEU A 17 -4.21 1.35 -10.90
C LEU A 17 -2.99 1.49 -11.82
N GLY A 18 -2.24 0.40 -12.05
CA GLY A 18 -1.05 0.42 -12.87
C GLY A 18 0.21 0.87 -12.12
N GLN A 19 1.16 1.43 -12.86
CA GLN A 19 2.39 2.04 -12.38
C GLN A 19 2.28 3.56 -12.53
N ASP A 20 3.06 4.32 -11.76
CA ASP A 20 3.20 5.78 -11.88
C ASP A 20 1.90 6.60 -11.73
N LEU A 21 1.02 6.17 -10.82
CA LEU A 21 -0.17 6.94 -10.46
C LEU A 21 0.21 8.26 -9.74
N PRO A 22 -0.21 9.44 -10.24
CA PRO A 22 -0.03 10.70 -9.54
C PRO A 22 -0.73 10.70 -8.16
N PHE A 23 -0.14 11.36 -7.17
CA PHE A 23 -0.70 11.39 -5.81
C PHE A 23 -2.09 12.03 -5.79
N GLU A 24 -2.31 13.06 -6.59
CA GLU A 24 -3.57 13.80 -6.66
C GLU A 24 -4.72 12.90 -7.15
N SER A 25 -4.43 12.01 -8.09
CA SER A 25 -5.40 11.03 -8.60
C SER A 25 -5.68 9.91 -7.60
N LEU A 26 -4.77 9.62 -6.66
CA LEU A 26 -4.99 8.59 -5.64
C LEU A 26 -6.16 8.98 -4.72
N GLY A 27 -6.25 10.24 -4.30
CA GLY A 27 -7.35 10.71 -3.45
C GLY A 27 -8.71 10.59 -4.14
N GLU A 28 -8.81 10.95 -5.41
CA GLU A 28 -10.05 10.80 -6.19
C GLU A 28 -10.49 9.35 -6.30
N VAL A 29 -9.54 8.44 -6.59
CA VAL A 29 -9.83 7.01 -6.69
C VAL A 29 -10.27 6.45 -5.35
N VAL A 30 -9.60 6.81 -4.26
CA VAL A 30 -9.94 6.37 -2.91
C VAL A 30 -11.35 6.82 -2.53
N ASN A 31 -11.69 8.08 -2.79
CA ASN A 31 -13.01 8.63 -2.49
C ASN A 31 -14.14 7.99 -3.33
N TYR A 32 -13.85 7.59 -4.58
CA TYR A 32 -14.84 6.98 -5.47
C TYR A 32 -15.00 5.47 -5.25
N TYR A 33 -13.89 4.76 -5.05
CA TYR A 33 -13.86 3.30 -4.92
C TYR A 33 -14.12 2.83 -3.48
N GLU A 34 -13.91 3.70 -2.49
CA GLU A 34 -14.09 3.43 -1.04
C GLU A 34 -13.43 2.12 -0.59
N PRO A 35 -12.10 1.95 -0.75
CA PRO A 35 -11.42 0.71 -0.39
C PRO A 35 -11.27 0.52 1.12
N ASP A 36 -11.34 -0.73 1.58
CA ASP A 36 -10.98 -1.12 2.96
C ASP A 36 -9.46 -0.97 3.23
N PHE A 37 -8.65 -1.15 2.19
CA PHE A 37 -7.20 -0.97 2.26
C PHE A 37 -6.60 -0.55 0.92
N VAL A 38 -5.47 0.15 0.98
CA VAL A 38 -4.64 0.52 -0.16
C VAL A 38 -3.34 -0.26 -0.08
N PHE A 39 -2.93 -0.88 -1.19
CA PHE A 39 -1.64 -1.55 -1.30
C PHE A 39 -0.78 -0.87 -2.36
N THR A 40 0.45 -0.52 -2.02
CA THR A 40 1.41 0.08 -2.96
C THR A 40 2.82 -0.46 -2.79
N VAL A 41 3.57 -0.50 -3.90
CA VAL A 41 4.93 -1.04 -3.96
C VAL A 41 5.88 0.08 -4.38
N LEU A 42 6.79 0.45 -3.49
CA LEU A 42 7.80 1.49 -3.70
C LEU A 42 9.15 0.83 -4.01
N THR A 43 9.55 0.85 -5.29
CA THR A 43 10.74 0.14 -5.79
C THR A 43 11.95 1.05 -5.95
N ILE A 44 11.78 2.25 -6.49
CA ILE A 44 12.87 3.16 -6.84
C ILE A 44 12.87 4.34 -5.87
N ALA A 45 14.06 4.75 -5.43
CA ALA A 45 14.22 6.00 -4.71
C ALA A 45 14.07 7.15 -5.71
N ASN A 46 13.09 8.02 -5.49
CA ASN A 46 13.08 9.30 -6.17
C ASN A 46 14.27 10.11 -5.68
N THR A 47 15.18 10.50 -6.57
CA THR A 47 16.36 11.31 -6.20
C THR A 47 15.98 12.65 -5.58
N ASP A 48 14.78 13.15 -5.91
CA ASP A 48 14.28 14.45 -5.48
C ASP A 48 13.39 14.41 -4.24
N MET A 49 13.03 13.21 -3.75
CA MET A 49 12.10 13.06 -2.64
C MET A 49 12.50 11.90 -1.74
N LYS A 50 12.62 12.16 -0.44
CA LYS A 50 12.87 11.10 0.53
C LYS A 50 11.68 10.15 0.57
N ILE A 51 11.95 8.89 0.87
CA ILE A 51 10.91 7.86 1.00
C ILE A 51 9.87 8.22 2.06
N GLU A 52 10.29 8.85 3.15
CA GLU A 52 9.43 9.32 4.24
C GLU A 52 8.43 10.41 3.76
N ASP A 53 8.87 11.32 2.89
CA ASP A 53 8.02 12.35 2.30
C ASP A 53 7.02 11.74 1.31
N THR A 54 7.47 10.75 0.53
CA THR A 54 6.61 9.98 -0.37
C THR A 54 5.50 9.27 0.39
N ILE A 55 5.84 8.58 1.48
CA ILE A 55 4.87 7.87 2.33
C ILE A 55 3.87 8.87 2.93
N SER A 56 4.34 10.03 3.39
CA SER A 56 3.48 11.05 3.98
C SER A 56 2.46 11.58 2.98
N LYS A 57 2.87 11.82 1.72
CA LYS A 57 1.94 12.19 0.63
C LYS A 57 0.92 11.12 0.32
N ILE A 58 1.30 9.84 0.37
CA ILE A 58 0.34 8.74 0.16
C ILE A 58 -0.70 8.77 1.28
N ILE A 59 -0.26 8.88 2.54
CA ILE A 59 -1.16 8.95 3.70
C ILE A 59 -2.14 10.13 3.59
N GLU A 60 -1.67 11.31 3.19
CA GLU A 60 -2.53 12.47 2.97
C GLU A 60 -3.64 12.21 1.96
N ASN A 61 -3.36 11.42 0.92
CA ASN A 61 -4.32 11.07 -0.13
C ASN A 61 -5.16 9.82 0.18
N THR A 62 -4.74 8.96 1.11
CA THR A 62 -5.51 7.78 1.54
C THR A 62 -6.30 8.03 2.82
N GLY A 63 -6.03 9.11 3.55
CA GLY A 63 -6.71 9.45 4.80
C GLY A 63 -6.53 8.38 5.88
N ASN A 64 -7.63 7.93 6.48
CA ASN A 64 -7.64 6.95 7.57
C ASN A 64 -7.70 5.48 7.11
N ILE A 65 -7.64 5.22 5.81
CA ILE A 65 -7.70 3.86 5.27
C ILE A 65 -6.40 3.11 5.57
N SER A 66 -6.50 1.80 5.77
CA SER A 66 -5.34 0.93 5.99
C SER A 66 -4.41 0.95 4.78
N LEU A 67 -3.17 1.39 4.98
CA LEU A 67 -2.16 1.55 3.94
C LEU A 67 -1.05 0.49 4.11
N ILE A 68 -0.96 -0.42 3.15
CA ILE A 68 0.04 -1.48 3.11
C ILE A 68 1.12 -1.09 2.09
N LEU A 69 2.35 -0.95 2.58
CA LEU A 69 3.50 -0.46 1.83
C LEU A 69 4.53 -1.59 1.69
N ALA A 70 4.93 -1.89 0.47
CA ALA A 70 5.94 -2.91 0.18
C ALA A 70 7.01 -2.39 -0.79
N GLY A 71 8.00 -3.22 -1.11
CA GLY A 71 9.00 -2.96 -2.14
C GLY A 71 10.39 -2.66 -1.60
N ALA A 72 11.35 -2.50 -2.50
CA ALA A 72 12.75 -2.36 -2.15
C ALA A 72 13.02 -1.17 -1.22
N GLN A 73 12.34 -0.03 -1.43
CA GLN A 73 12.50 1.13 -0.56
C GLN A 73 11.99 0.88 0.86
N ILE A 74 10.95 0.05 1.02
CA ILE A 74 10.43 -0.33 2.34
C ILE A 74 11.36 -1.33 3.04
N ALA A 75 11.97 -2.25 2.28
CA ALA A 75 12.85 -3.27 2.82
C ALA A 75 14.22 -2.71 3.28
N ILE A 76 14.78 -1.73 2.57
CA ILE A 76 16.14 -1.24 2.82
C ILE A 76 16.19 -0.02 3.77
N ASN A 77 15.13 0.78 3.86
CA ASN A 77 15.12 1.97 4.69
C ASN A 77 14.57 1.67 6.09
N GLN A 78 15.11 2.37 7.08
CA GLN A 78 14.56 2.36 8.44
C GLN A 78 13.49 3.46 8.50
N LEU A 79 12.23 3.04 8.44
CA LEU A 79 11.08 3.93 8.39
C LEU A 79 10.51 4.17 9.79
N SER A 80 10.00 5.37 9.99
CA SER A 80 9.26 5.71 11.21
C SER A 80 7.83 5.14 11.14
N ASP A 81 7.34 4.62 12.27
CA ASP A 81 5.96 4.16 12.37
C ASP A 81 4.98 5.32 12.09
N LYS A 82 3.97 5.05 11.27
CA LYS A 82 2.91 6.00 10.92
C LYS A 82 1.53 5.37 11.15
N PRO A 83 0.52 6.18 11.51
CA PRO A 83 -0.83 5.67 11.74
C PRO A 83 -1.37 5.00 10.48
N ASN A 84 -2.16 3.95 10.67
CA ASN A 84 -2.81 3.19 9.60
C ASN A 84 -1.83 2.63 8.54
N THR A 85 -0.54 2.48 8.85
CA THR A 85 0.44 1.92 7.92
C THR A 85 0.91 0.53 8.34
N THR A 86 1.16 -0.33 7.35
CA THR A 86 1.84 -1.61 7.53
C THR A 86 2.97 -1.72 6.53
N TYR A 87 4.19 -1.91 7.02
CA TYR A 87 5.39 -2.04 6.19
C TYR A 87 5.71 -3.51 5.97
N ILE A 88 5.72 -3.94 4.72
CA ILE A 88 5.95 -5.31 4.27
C ILE A 88 7.35 -5.40 3.66
N LYS A 89 8.26 -6.10 4.34
CA LYS A 89 9.68 -6.20 3.94
C LYS A 89 9.96 -7.36 3.01
N ASN A 90 9.12 -8.39 3.01
CA ASN A 90 9.28 -9.57 2.18
C ASN A 90 7.92 -10.18 1.79
N ILE A 91 7.97 -11.18 0.91
CA ILE A 91 6.77 -11.82 0.38
C ILE A 91 6.01 -12.63 1.45
N GLN A 92 6.70 -13.17 2.45
CA GLN A 92 6.04 -13.93 3.51
C GLN A 92 5.17 -13.02 4.37
N GLU A 93 5.73 -11.88 4.80
CA GLU A 93 4.96 -10.84 5.52
C GLU A 93 3.75 -10.37 4.71
N PHE A 94 3.87 -10.27 3.39
CA PHE A 94 2.73 -9.92 2.53
C PHE A 94 1.61 -10.97 2.57
N ILE A 95 1.97 -12.25 2.45
CA ILE A 95 1.00 -13.36 2.48
C ILE A 95 0.33 -13.42 3.85
N ASP A 96 1.10 -13.28 4.92
CA ASP A 96 0.59 -13.28 6.29
C ASP A 96 -0.38 -12.11 6.52
N GLN A 97 -0.02 -10.91 6.03
CA GLN A 97 -0.88 -9.73 6.12
C GLN A 97 -2.19 -9.90 5.35
N VAL A 98 -2.15 -10.40 4.11
CA VAL A 98 -3.37 -10.65 3.33
C VAL A 98 -4.24 -11.72 4.01
N THR A 99 -3.63 -12.73 4.61
CA THR A 99 -4.37 -13.76 5.36
C THR A 99 -5.03 -13.15 6.60
N HIS A 100 -4.36 -12.24 7.30
CA HIS A 100 -4.90 -11.56 8.48
C HIS A 100 -6.12 -10.69 8.14
N LEU A 101 -6.12 -10.01 6.98
CA LEU A 101 -7.25 -9.19 6.52
C LEU A 101 -8.56 -9.97 6.38
N ASN A 102 -8.51 -11.28 6.15
CA ASN A 102 -9.72 -12.12 6.10
C ASN A 102 -10.42 -12.27 7.44
N HIS A 103 -9.70 -12.10 8.56
CA HIS A 103 -10.23 -12.34 9.90
C HIS A 103 -10.82 -11.09 10.55
N THR A 104 -10.51 -9.90 10.04
CA THR A 104 -11.03 -8.62 10.53
C THR A 104 -12.32 -8.17 9.84
N ALA A 105 -12.75 -8.85 8.77
CA ALA A 105 -13.96 -8.52 8.00
C ALA A 105 -15.27 -9.11 8.57
N THR A 106 -15.37 -9.30 9.90
CA THR A 106 -16.56 -9.84 10.59
C THR A 106 -17.21 -8.79 11.46
#